data_AF-A0A527ZDY5-F1
#
_entry.id   AF-A0A527ZDY5-F1
#
_cell.length_a   1.000
_cell.length_b   1.000
_cell.length_c   1.000
_cell.angle_alpha   90.00
_cell.angle_beta   90.00
_cell.angle_gamma   90.00
#
_symmetry.space_group_name_H-M   'P 1'
#
loop_
_entity.id
_entity.type
_entity.pdbx_description
1 polymer ?
#
loop_
_entity_poly.entity_id
_entity_poly.type
_entity_poly.pdbx_seq_one_letter_code
_entity_poly.pdbx_strand_id
1 'polypeptide(L)' 'MDSMSLTTLDRGKTTVDAAALDALSAQLRGTVLREGDAAYDDARSIWNA' A
#
# COMPACT_ATOMS: atom_id res chain seq x y z
N MET A 1 6.06 1.60 -9.62
CA MET A 1 4.72 1.43 -9.04
C MET A 1 3.73 2.37 -9.74
N ASP A 2 2.42 2.28 -9.51
CA ASP A 2 1.48 3.35 -9.88
C ASP A 2 1.25 4.29 -8.67
N SER A 3 0.82 5.53 -8.93
CA SER A 3 0.44 6.47 -7.87
C SER A 3 -0.77 5.95 -7.10
N MET A 4 -0.79 6.12 -5.78
CA MET A 4 -1.84 5.57 -4.93
C MET A 4 -2.64 6.68 -4.23
N SER A 5 -3.97 6.60 -4.29
CA SER A 5 -4.87 7.49 -3.56
C SER A 5 -5.28 6.86 -2.22
N LEU A 6 -4.72 7.36 -1.13
CA LEU A 6 -4.89 6.81 0.22
C LEU A 6 -5.86 7.68 1.03
N THR A 7 -6.67 7.04 1.89
CA THR A 7 -7.54 7.76 2.82
C THR A 7 -6.72 8.22 4.03
N THR A 8 -6.87 9.47 4.43
CA THR A 8 -6.20 10.05 5.59
C THR A 8 -7.05 9.91 6.86
N LEU A 9 -6.48 10.17 8.04
CA LEU A 9 -7.17 10.04 9.34
C LEU A 9 -8.37 10.98 9.47
N ASP A 10 -8.25 12.16 8.86
CA ASP A 10 -9.26 13.20 8.69
C ASP A 10 -10.28 12.87 7.57
N ARG A 11 -10.27 11.63 7.05
CA ARG A 11 -11.15 11.11 6.00
C ARG A 11 -11.01 11.82 4.64
N GLY A 12 -9.92 12.55 4.43
CA GLY A 12 -9.53 13.09 3.14
C GLY A 12 -8.86 12.04 2.26
N LYS A 13 -8.45 12.44 1.06
CA LYS A 13 -7.62 11.66 0.16
C LYS A 13 -6.28 12.35 -0.02
N THR A 14 -5.20 11.59 0.07
CA THR A 14 -3.86 12.03 -0.31
C THR A 14 -3.34 11.12 -1.41
N THR A 15 -2.65 11.69 -2.38
CA THR A 15 -2.01 10.91 -3.45
C THR A 15 -0.54 10.76 -3.11
N VAL A 16 -0.05 9.52 -3.13
CA VAL A 16 1.37 9.20 -3.00
C VAL A 16 1.88 8.81 -4.38
N ASP A 17 2.93 9.50 -4.82
CA ASP A 17 3.50 9.30 -6.15
C ASP A 17 4.19 7.93 -6.28
N ALA A 18 4.09 7.36 -7.48
CA ALA A 18 4.77 6.13 -7.87
C ALA A 18 6.25 6.09 -7.48
N ALA A 19 6.98 7.17 -7.73
CA ALA A 19 8.41 7.26 -7.46
C ALA A 19 8.74 7.16 -5.96
N ALA A 20 7.90 7.74 -5.09
CA ALA A 20 8.07 7.63 -3.65
C ALA A 20 7.82 6.19 -3.17
N LEU A 21 6.84 5.51 -3.76
CA LEU A 21 6.54 4.12 -3.43
C LEU A 21 7.63 3.15 -3.91
N ASP A 22 8.20 3.38 -5.10
CA ASP A 22 9.35 2.62 -5.61
C ASP A 22 10.57 2.81 -4.72
N ALA A 23 10.86 4.05 -4.30
CA ALA A 23 11.97 4.35 -3.39
C ALA A 23 11.80 3.69 -2.01
N LEU A 24 10.58 3.68 -1.47
CA LEU A 24 10.25 2.97 -0.23
C LEU A 24 10.50 1.47 -0.38
N SER A 25 9.99 0.86 -1.44
CA SER A 25 10.14 -0.57 -1.71
C SER A 25 11.59 -0.99 -1.85
N ALA A 26 12.45 -0.15 -2.44
CA ALA A 26 13.87 -0.45 -2.59
C ALA A 26 14.64 -0.41 -1.25
N GLN A 27 14.14 0.34 -0.26
CA GLN A 27 14.78 0.47 1.06
C GLN A 27 14.29 -0.58 2.06
N LEU A 28 13.09 -1.14 1.85
CA LEU A 28 12.56 -2.22 2.65
C LEU A 28 13.28 -3.54 2.36
N ARG A 29 13.58 -4.30 3.42
CA ARG A 29 14.08 -5.68 3.30
C ARG A 29 12.97 -6.72 3.13
N GLY A 30 11.72 -6.26 3.04
CA GLY A 30 10.53 -7.07 2.83
C GLY A 30 9.77 -6.64 1.58
N THR A 31 8.65 -7.31 1.31
CA THR A 31 7.85 -7.07 0.11
C THR A 31 6.76 -6.04 0.39
N VAL A 32 6.60 -5.07 -0.51
CA VAL A 32 5.44 -4.19 -0.55
C VAL A 32 4.34 -4.87 -1.38
N LEU A 33 3.18 -5.12 -0.78
CA LEU A 33 2.00 -5.66 -1.47
C LEU A 33 1.03 -4.52 -1.83
N ARG A 34 0.44 -4.59 -3.01
CA ARG A 34 -0.56 -3.64 -3.55
C ARG A 34 -1.87 -4.35 -3.86
N GLU A 35 -2.93 -3.57 -4.07
CA GLU A 35 -4.29 -4.07 -4.36
C GLU A 35 -4.35 -5.09 -5.51
N GLY A 36 -3.49 -4.98 -6.52
CA GLY A 36 -3.45 -5.92 -7.65
C GLY A 36 -2.63 -7.19 -7.41
N ASP A 37 -1.89 -7.31 -6.30
CA ASP A 37 -1.06 -8.46 -6.02
C ASP A 37 -1.92 -9.63 -5.51
N ALA A 38 -1.70 -10.84 -6.03
CA ALA A 38 -2.52 -12.01 -5.70
C ALA A 38 -2.56 -12.32 -4.19
N ALA A 39 -1.49 -12.00 -3.44
CA ALA A 39 -1.40 -12.22 -2.01
C ALA A 39 -2.06 -11.11 -1.16
N TYR A 40 -2.54 -10.02 -1.77
CA TYR A 40 -3.00 -8.83 -1.06
C TYR A 40 -4.25 -9.08 -0.22
N ASP A 41 -5.27 -9.74 -0.78
CA ASP A 41 -6.53 -10.01 -0.09
C ASP A 41 -6.35 -10.93 1.11
N ASP A 42 -5.49 -11.94 0.97
CA ASP A 42 -5.13 -12.82 2.08
C ASP A 42 -4.33 -12.05 3.15
N ALA A 43 -3.36 -11.23 2.75
CA ALA A 43 -2.50 -10.49 3.67
C ALA A 43 -3.23 -9.40 4.48
N ARG A 44 -4.27 -8.77 3.92
CA ARG A 44 -5.07 -7.75 4.61
C ARG A 44 -6.15 -8.33 5.53
N SER A 45 -6.38 -9.64 5.47
CA SER A 45 -7.40 -10.30 6.29
C SER A 45 -6.99 -10.31 7.75
N ILE A 46 -7.85 -9.81 8.63
CA ILE A 46 -7.63 -9.80 10.08
C ILE A 46 -8.66 -10.69 10.77
N TRP A 47 -8.26 -11.33 11.86
CA TRP A 47 -9.17 -12.10 12.68
C TRP A 47 -10.07 -11.18 13.52
N ASN A 48 -11.37 -11.47 13.54
CA ASN A 48 -12.38 -10.71 14.29
C ASN A 48 -13.39 -11.70 14.91
N ALA A 49 -13.11 -12.17 16.13
CA ALA A 49 -14.06 -12.96 16.93
C ALA A 49 -14.40 -12.30 18.26
#